data_AF-A0A7W3IYM7-F1
#
_entry.id   AF-A0A7W3IYM7-F1
#
_cell.length_a   1.000
_cell.length_b   1.000
_cell.length_c   1.000
_cell.angle_alpha   90.00
_cell.angle_beta   90.00
_cell.angle_gamma   90.00
#
_symmetry.space_group_name_H-M   'P 1'
#
loop_
_entity.id
_entity.type
_entity.pdbx_description
1 polymer ?
#
loop_
_entity_poly.entity_id
_entity_poly.type
_entity_poly.pdbx_seq_one_letter_code
_entity_poly.pdbx_strand_id
1 'polypeptide(L)'
;MQQDSDFAAYLAARWPALVRTAVLLGCPRREAEDVVRDALARCHRGWERERHAGDIDARVHEALLEAVARAARRRTVWPHPGLGQPQPVLDLVPALDRLTPPVRAALVLEAVAGLDPDQLDRLLVASPGTSPAAGRPGPAEVRDAAAAIDVLAPPIDAVVITARDLRRRQLKQIAGATAAVLVLVGLGAWAGTRPPLAPAADRPHVTRAQNLAEVAWWANGVLHLPRVEVELPRVSSLVEVGEGAVIGDPSGAVSWVADDGAVTRIGDKAPLAPLVASDAHGWAAWVDPGSPGVTRLIVWDLAAGQELGHIDVAAHGPLADRLDDGPHPVGFDGARLYYAAADGEWSWQVPDGEQAGLGIPSLLAVSHGTRATAPGAGIHVEQTSYGVSFEVAGTDAQLSPAGEYLLTHRPTADNQLGTPLIYDTRSGDQIFTGLDPGDLAVAATLGPDDEVTYVVAHAADQPEAGEFVRQSFSGPYELRTCHLGERTCFTVTKFPHTGALPVLAH
;
A
#
# COMPACT_ATOMS: atom_id res chain seq x y z
N MET A 1 24.58 -19.94 0.28
CA MET A 1 24.92 -19.68 -1.13
C MET A 1 24.33 -20.72 -2.06
N GLN A 2 24.71 -22.00 -2.01
CA GLN A 2 24.13 -23.04 -2.90
C GLN A 2 22.61 -23.20 -2.73
N GLN A 3 22.12 -23.20 -1.48
CA GLN A 3 20.68 -23.29 -1.19
C GLN A 3 19.87 -22.14 -1.81
N ASP A 4 20.38 -20.90 -1.71
CA ASP A 4 19.70 -19.71 -2.23
C ASP A 4 19.73 -19.68 -3.76
N SER A 5 20.82 -20.10 -4.41
CA SER A 5 20.89 -20.20 -5.88
C SER A 5 19.96 -21.28 -6.42
N ASP A 6 19.86 -22.40 -5.73
CA ASP A 6 18.99 -23.51 -6.08
C ASP A 6 17.51 -23.16 -5.92
N PHE A 7 17.16 -22.43 -4.85
CA PHE A 7 15.83 -21.88 -4.65
C PHE A 7 15.49 -20.84 -5.72
N ALA A 8 16.43 -19.94 -6.04
CA ALA A 8 16.26 -18.93 -7.09
C ALA A 8 16.00 -19.57 -8.47
N ALA A 9 16.73 -20.62 -8.81
CA ALA A 9 16.54 -21.36 -10.06
C ALA A 9 15.17 -22.05 -10.12
N TYR A 10 14.73 -22.67 -9.02
CA TYR A 10 13.39 -23.25 -8.93
C TYR A 10 12.31 -22.17 -9.07
N LEU A 11 12.47 -21.07 -8.34
CA LEU A 11 11.53 -19.95 -8.36
C LEU A 11 11.39 -19.43 -9.78
N ALA A 12 12.49 -19.17 -10.47
CA ALA A 12 12.46 -18.69 -11.84
C ALA A 12 11.78 -19.67 -12.80
N ALA A 13 11.95 -20.97 -12.59
CA ALA A 13 11.32 -21.99 -13.42
C ALA A 13 9.82 -22.16 -13.14
N ARG A 14 9.33 -21.88 -11.93
CA ARG A 14 7.93 -22.14 -11.53
C ARG A 14 7.08 -20.88 -11.47
N TRP A 15 7.70 -19.71 -11.41
CA TRP A 15 7.04 -18.42 -11.25
C TRP A 15 5.89 -18.19 -12.24
N PRO A 16 6.07 -18.34 -13.57
CA PRO A 16 4.97 -18.11 -14.51
C PRO A 16 3.76 -19.01 -14.26
N ALA A 17 3.98 -20.30 -13.98
CA ALA A 17 2.90 -21.25 -13.73
C ALA A 17 2.14 -20.93 -12.43
N LEU A 18 2.84 -20.51 -11.38
CA LEU A 18 2.23 -20.16 -10.09
C LEU A 18 1.39 -18.87 -10.20
N VAL A 19 1.88 -17.84 -10.89
CA VAL A 19 1.14 -16.59 -11.09
C VAL A 19 -0.12 -16.84 -11.93
N ARG A 20 0.02 -17.60 -13.04
CA ARG A 20 -1.12 -18.00 -13.88
C ARG A 20 -2.16 -18.80 -13.11
N THR A 21 -1.71 -19.70 -12.25
CA THR A 21 -2.59 -20.47 -11.36
C THR A 21 -3.36 -19.53 -10.43
N ALA A 22 -2.68 -18.61 -9.74
CA ALA A 22 -3.35 -17.66 -8.85
C ALA A 22 -4.39 -16.80 -9.59
N VAL A 23 -4.07 -16.29 -10.79
CA VAL A 23 -5.02 -15.52 -11.62
C VAL A 23 -6.24 -16.35 -11.99
N LEU A 24 -6.05 -17.58 -12.46
CA LEU A 24 -7.15 -18.46 -12.85
C LEU A 24 -7.98 -18.96 -11.66
N LEU A 25 -7.44 -18.98 -10.44
CA LEU A 25 -8.19 -19.17 -9.20
C LEU A 25 -9.04 -17.96 -8.81
N GLY A 26 -8.87 -16.84 -9.53
CA GLY A 26 -9.67 -15.62 -9.43
C GLY A 26 -8.91 -14.42 -8.85
N CYS A 27 -7.64 -14.59 -8.48
CA CYS A 27 -6.84 -13.51 -7.95
C CYS A 27 -6.63 -12.43 -9.03
N PRO A 28 -6.80 -11.14 -8.73
CA PRO A 28 -6.39 -10.08 -9.66
C PRO A 28 -4.91 -10.23 -10.04
N ARG A 29 -4.55 -9.86 -11.28
CA ARG A 29 -3.19 -10.06 -11.83
C ARG A 29 -2.11 -9.50 -10.91
N ARG A 30 -2.38 -8.32 -10.34
CA ARG A 30 -1.44 -7.56 -9.51
C ARG A 30 -1.18 -8.24 -8.18
N GLU A 31 -2.24 -8.69 -7.52
CA GLU A 31 -2.12 -9.46 -6.29
C GLU A 31 -1.54 -10.86 -6.51
N ALA A 32 -1.74 -11.44 -7.69
CA ALA A 32 -1.28 -12.81 -7.96
C ALA A 32 0.24 -12.96 -7.77
N GLU A 33 1.03 -11.96 -8.17
CA GLU A 33 2.48 -11.98 -7.98
C GLU A 33 2.87 -11.87 -6.49
N ASP A 34 2.18 -11.03 -5.71
CA ASP A 34 2.42 -10.89 -4.28
C ASP A 34 1.96 -12.11 -3.48
N VAL A 35 0.83 -12.71 -3.86
CA VAL A 35 0.32 -13.97 -3.30
C VAL A 35 1.31 -15.11 -3.54
N VAL A 36 1.87 -15.19 -4.76
CA VAL A 36 2.89 -16.18 -5.11
C VAL A 36 4.20 -15.90 -4.37
N ARG A 37 4.61 -14.63 -4.24
CA ARG A 37 5.78 -14.22 -3.44
C ARG A 37 5.65 -14.66 -1.99
N ASP A 38 4.50 -14.40 -1.37
CA ASP A 38 4.17 -14.79 0.01
C ASP A 38 4.15 -16.32 0.20
N ALA A 39 3.57 -17.06 -0.76
CA ALA A 39 3.58 -18.52 -0.77
C ALA A 39 5.01 -19.09 -0.83
N LEU A 40 5.84 -18.61 -1.75
CA LEU A 40 7.22 -19.06 -1.94
C LEU A 40 8.12 -18.65 -0.76
N ALA A 41 7.92 -17.46 -0.20
CA ALA A 41 8.65 -17.00 0.98
C ALA A 41 8.41 -17.92 2.20
N ARG A 42 7.19 -18.47 2.36
CA ARG A 42 6.91 -19.50 3.38
C ARG A 42 7.64 -20.82 3.13
N CYS A 43 7.77 -21.22 1.87
CA CYS A 43 8.42 -22.49 1.50
C CYS A 43 9.95 -22.44 1.65
N HIS A 44 10.56 -21.25 1.60
CA HIS A 44 12.02 -21.08 1.71
C HIS A 44 12.63 -21.76 2.96
N ARG A 45 11.90 -21.82 4.08
CA ARG A 45 12.40 -22.43 5.32
C ARG A 45 12.45 -23.94 5.32
N GLY A 46 11.49 -24.58 4.65
CA GLY A 46 11.39 -26.04 4.50
C GLY A 46 12.16 -26.56 3.29
N TRP A 47 12.58 -25.65 2.42
CA TRP A 47 13.12 -25.90 1.08
C TRP A 47 14.07 -27.10 0.98
N GLU A 48 15.16 -27.14 1.76
CA GLU A 48 16.11 -28.26 1.64
C GLU A 48 15.45 -29.59 2.03
N ARG A 49 14.72 -29.63 3.14
CA ARG A 49 14.09 -30.87 3.62
C ARG A 49 13.05 -31.39 2.64
N GLU A 50 12.20 -30.50 2.15
CA GLU A 50 11.09 -30.84 1.24
C GLU A 50 11.60 -31.19 -0.17
N ARG A 51 12.65 -30.49 -0.63
CA ARG A 51 13.32 -30.85 -1.89
C ARG A 51 13.96 -32.23 -1.83
N HIS A 52 14.63 -32.58 -0.73
CA HIS A 52 15.23 -33.92 -0.57
C HIS A 52 14.17 -35.02 -0.41
N ALA A 53 13.00 -34.69 0.15
CA ALA A 53 11.86 -35.59 0.24
C ALA A 53 11.15 -35.80 -1.12
N GLY A 54 11.35 -34.89 -2.08
CA GLY A 54 10.68 -34.92 -3.39
C GLY A 54 9.30 -34.25 -3.42
N ASP A 55 8.89 -33.61 -2.32
CA ASP A 55 7.53 -33.09 -2.11
C ASP A 55 7.41 -31.56 -2.27
N ILE A 56 8.47 -30.91 -2.77
CA ILE A 56 8.54 -29.44 -2.77
C ILE A 56 7.46 -28.77 -3.62
N ASP A 57 7.12 -29.33 -4.79
CA ASP A 57 6.04 -28.80 -5.64
C ASP A 57 4.68 -28.92 -4.93
N ALA A 58 4.42 -30.04 -4.25
CA ALA A 58 3.20 -30.21 -3.46
C ALA A 58 3.09 -29.16 -2.35
N ARG A 59 4.18 -28.94 -1.60
CA ARG A 59 4.23 -27.90 -0.56
C ARG A 59 3.97 -26.50 -1.12
N VAL A 60 4.56 -26.17 -2.26
CA VAL A 60 4.37 -24.86 -2.90
C VAL A 60 2.93 -24.66 -3.34
N HIS A 61 2.29 -25.69 -3.90
CA HIS A 61 0.87 -25.63 -4.25
C HIS A 61 -0.04 -25.51 -3.03
N GLU A 62 0.25 -26.20 -1.92
CA GLU A 62 -0.46 -26.00 -0.64
C GLU A 62 -0.33 -24.56 -0.17
N ALA A 63 0.91 -24.05 -0.11
CA ALA A 63 1.20 -22.69 0.34
C ALA A 63 0.54 -21.63 -0.55
N LEU A 64 0.40 -21.91 -1.86
CA LEU A 64 -0.29 -21.06 -2.83
C LEU A 64 -1.79 -21.05 -2.58
N LEU A 65 -2.43 -22.21 -2.45
CA LEU A 65 -3.87 -22.30 -2.18
C LEU A 65 -4.23 -21.63 -0.85
N GLU A 66 -3.42 -21.81 0.19
CA GLU A 66 -3.56 -21.10 1.46
C GLU A 66 -3.43 -19.58 1.30
N ALA A 67 -2.46 -19.13 0.48
CA ALA A 67 -2.23 -17.71 0.21
C ALA A 67 -3.43 -17.08 -0.51
N VAL A 68 -3.90 -17.72 -1.58
CA VAL A 68 -5.08 -17.31 -2.36
C VAL A 68 -6.31 -17.26 -1.45
N ALA A 69 -6.55 -18.30 -0.65
CA ALA A 69 -7.68 -18.33 0.28
C ALA A 69 -7.58 -17.23 1.35
N ARG A 70 -6.37 -16.86 1.77
CA ARG A 70 -6.15 -15.78 2.74
C ARG A 70 -6.39 -14.41 2.11
N ALA A 71 -5.88 -14.18 0.90
CA ALA A 71 -6.18 -12.97 0.13
C ALA A 71 -7.69 -12.83 -0.09
N ALA A 72 -8.36 -13.94 -0.43
CA ALA A 72 -9.81 -13.98 -0.61
C ALA A 72 -10.59 -13.55 0.62
N ARG A 73 -10.17 -13.97 1.82
CA ARG A 73 -10.85 -13.58 3.08
C ARG A 73 -10.65 -12.12 3.47
N ARG A 74 -9.62 -11.45 2.96
CA ARG A 74 -9.38 -10.03 3.27
C ARG A 74 -10.28 -9.10 2.47
N ARG A 75 -10.91 -9.58 1.38
CA ARG A 75 -11.80 -8.79 0.51
C ARG A 75 -13.24 -9.28 0.65
N THR A 76 -14.19 -8.37 0.81
CA THR A 76 -15.63 -8.68 0.84
C THR A 76 -16.23 -8.91 -0.56
N VAL A 77 -15.58 -8.42 -1.63
CA VAL A 77 -15.94 -8.64 -3.04
C VAL A 77 -14.65 -8.74 -3.86
N TRP A 78 -14.56 -9.72 -4.77
CA TRP A 78 -13.49 -9.77 -5.76
C TRP A 78 -13.96 -9.03 -7.01
N PRO A 79 -13.20 -8.06 -7.55
CA PRO A 79 -13.43 -7.57 -8.90
C PRO A 79 -13.45 -8.77 -9.86
N HIS A 80 -14.30 -8.73 -10.88
CA HIS A 80 -14.29 -9.80 -11.89
C HIS A 80 -12.86 -9.91 -12.44
N PRO A 81 -12.28 -11.13 -12.55
CA PRO A 81 -10.88 -11.32 -12.98
C PRO A 81 -10.54 -10.83 -14.40
N GLY A 82 -11.41 -10.07 -15.06
CA GLY A 82 -11.34 -9.81 -16.48
C GLY A 82 -10.60 -8.55 -16.90
N LEU A 83 -10.66 -7.45 -16.16
CA LEU A 83 -10.22 -6.16 -16.70
C LEU A 83 -8.68 -6.07 -16.74
N GLY A 84 -8.13 -5.94 -17.95
CA GLY A 84 -6.68 -5.97 -18.22
C GLY A 84 -6.10 -7.35 -18.60
N GLN A 85 -6.93 -8.39 -18.70
CA GLN A 85 -6.51 -9.72 -19.13
C GLN A 85 -6.62 -9.93 -20.65
N PRO A 86 -5.83 -10.85 -21.24
CA PRO A 86 -6.01 -11.29 -22.62
C PRO A 86 -7.41 -11.86 -22.87
N GLN A 87 -7.93 -11.69 -24.09
CA GLN A 87 -9.27 -12.17 -24.47
C GLN A 87 -9.54 -13.66 -24.13
N PRO A 88 -8.60 -14.61 -24.32
CA PRO A 88 -8.83 -16.01 -23.91
C PRO A 88 -9.16 -16.20 -22.42
N VAL A 89 -8.64 -15.34 -21.55
CA VAL A 89 -8.94 -15.36 -20.11
C VAL A 89 -10.32 -14.76 -19.86
N LEU A 90 -10.64 -13.64 -20.52
CA LEU A 90 -11.94 -12.97 -20.44
C LEU A 90 -13.10 -13.92 -20.78
N ASP A 91 -12.94 -14.70 -21.83
CA ASP A 91 -13.96 -15.63 -22.31
C ASP A 91 -14.16 -16.82 -21.34
N LEU A 92 -13.11 -17.17 -20.59
CA LEU A 92 -13.07 -18.32 -19.69
C LEU A 92 -13.59 -18.02 -18.27
N VAL A 93 -13.37 -16.79 -17.78
CA VAL A 93 -13.71 -16.37 -16.40
C VAL A 93 -15.17 -16.65 -16.02
N PRO A 94 -16.19 -16.31 -16.84
CA PRO A 94 -17.59 -16.58 -16.48
C PRO A 94 -17.90 -18.06 -16.28
N ALA A 95 -17.16 -18.96 -16.95
CA ALA A 95 -17.31 -20.40 -16.80
C ALA A 95 -16.61 -20.91 -15.52
N LEU A 96 -15.43 -20.36 -15.20
CA LEU A 96 -14.72 -20.67 -13.95
C LEU A 96 -15.45 -20.17 -12.71
N ASP A 97 -16.09 -19.00 -12.76
CA ASP A 97 -16.82 -18.40 -11.64
C ASP A 97 -18.09 -19.19 -11.25
N ARG A 98 -18.59 -20.06 -12.14
CA ARG A 98 -19.70 -20.98 -11.83
C ARG A 98 -19.26 -22.24 -11.09
N LEU A 99 -17.96 -22.50 -11.02
CA LEU A 99 -17.41 -23.66 -10.33
C LEU A 99 -17.32 -23.38 -8.83
N THR A 100 -17.51 -24.43 -8.02
CA THR A 100 -17.17 -24.32 -6.60
C THR A 100 -15.64 -24.16 -6.45
N PRO A 101 -15.14 -23.49 -5.40
CA PRO A 101 -13.70 -23.27 -5.23
C PRO A 101 -12.85 -24.54 -5.32
N PRO A 102 -13.23 -25.69 -4.72
CA PRO A 102 -12.45 -26.93 -4.86
C PRO A 102 -12.41 -27.48 -6.29
N VAL A 103 -13.53 -27.38 -7.03
CA VAL A 103 -13.62 -27.84 -8.42
C VAL A 103 -12.80 -26.94 -9.35
N ARG A 104 -12.86 -25.62 -9.13
CA ARG A 104 -12.02 -24.64 -9.82
C ARG A 104 -10.54 -24.92 -9.57
N ALA A 105 -10.16 -25.14 -8.32
CA ALA A 105 -8.78 -25.43 -7.94
C ALA A 105 -8.26 -26.71 -8.59
N ALA A 106 -9.02 -27.80 -8.55
CA ALA A 106 -8.65 -29.05 -9.21
C ALA A 106 -8.42 -28.86 -10.72
N LEU A 107 -9.36 -28.21 -11.41
CA LEU A 107 -9.28 -27.98 -12.85
C LEU A 107 -8.07 -27.13 -13.23
N VAL A 108 -7.81 -26.04 -12.51
CA VAL A 108 -6.71 -25.13 -12.80
C VAL A 108 -5.36 -25.80 -12.52
N LEU A 109 -5.22 -26.52 -11.40
CA LEU A 109 -3.98 -27.21 -11.06
C LEU A 109 -3.67 -28.37 -12.02
N GLU A 110 -4.70 -29.11 -12.46
CA GLU A 110 -4.56 -30.10 -13.53
C GLU A 110 -4.06 -29.44 -14.83
N ALA A 111 -4.70 -28.35 -15.25
CA ALA A 111 -4.45 -27.72 -16.54
C ALA A 111 -3.08 -27.01 -16.62
N VAL A 112 -2.71 -26.28 -15.55
CA VAL A 112 -1.55 -25.37 -15.51
C VAL A 112 -0.33 -26.03 -14.88
N ALA A 113 -0.52 -26.81 -13.81
CA ALA A 113 0.57 -27.45 -13.08
C ALA A 113 0.71 -28.95 -13.41
N GLY A 114 -0.23 -29.54 -14.17
CA GLY A 114 -0.13 -30.91 -14.65
C GLY A 114 -0.27 -31.96 -13.56
N LEU A 115 -0.95 -31.62 -12.45
CA LEU A 115 -1.14 -32.55 -11.34
C LEU A 115 -2.06 -33.70 -11.74
N ASP A 116 -1.67 -34.91 -11.38
CA ASP A 116 -2.49 -36.11 -11.54
C ASP A 116 -3.60 -36.19 -10.48
N PRO A 117 -4.61 -37.06 -10.65
CA PRO A 117 -5.71 -37.20 -9.69
C PRO A 117 -5.27 -37.53 -8.26
N ASP A 118 -4.23 -38.35 -8.09
CA ASP A 118 -3.74 -38.73 -6.75
C ASP A 118 -3.05 -37.56 -6.04
N GLN A 119 -2.36 -36.69 -6.80
CA GLN A 119 -1.76 -35.45 -6.31
C GLN A 119 -2.84 -34.43 -5.91
N LEU A 120 -3.89 -34.28 -6.72
CA LEU A 120 -5.00 -33.38 -6.43
C LEU A 120 -5.78 -33.80 -5.18
N ASP A 121 -6.05 -35.10 -5.01
CA ASP A 121 -6.77 -35.62 -3.85
C ASP A 121 -6.00 -35.40 -2.54
N ARG A 122 -4.67 -35.56 -2.57
CA ARG A 122 -3.81 -35.22 -1.41
C ARG A 122 -3.86 -33.73 -1.08
N LEU A 123 -3.90 -32.89 -2.10
CA LEU A 123 -3.79 -31.44 -1.95
C LEU A 123 -5.10 -30.76 -1.51
N LEU A 124 -6.25 -31.24 -2.00
CA LEU A 124 -7.53 -30.53 -1.85
C LEU A 124 -8.40 -31.01 -0.68
N VAL A 125 -8.06 -32.12 -0.01
CA VAL A 125 -8.65 -32.71 1.23
C VAL A 125 -10.16 -33.01 1.20
N ALA A 126 -10.94 -32.36 0.34
CA ALA A 126 -12.37 -32.58 0.13
C ALA A 126 -12.62 -33.20 -1.25
N SER A 127 -13.43 -34.26 -1.32
CA SER A 127 -13.92 -34.75 -2.61
C SER A 127 -14.57 -33.59 -3.35
N PRO A 128 -14.13 -33.27 -4.59
CA PRO A 128 -14.74 -32.19 -5.35
C PRO A 128 -16.21 -32.54 -5.55
N GLY A 129 -17.10 -31.75 -4.97
CA GLY A 129 -18.53 -31.88 -5.26
C GLY A 129 -18.74 -31.82 -6.78
N THR A 130 -19.70 -32.57 -7.31
CA THR A 130 -19.96 -32.57 -8.76
C THR A 130 -20.73 -31.32 -9.16
N SER A 131 -20.04 -30.33 -9.73
CA SER A 131 -20.71 -29.29 -10.53
C SER A 131 -21.25 -29.89 -11.84
N PRO A 132 -22.41 -29.44 -12.35
CA PRO A 132 -22.96 -29.91 -13.62
C PRO A 132 -21.93 -29.80 -14.76
N ALA A 133 -21.80 -30.83 -15.59
CA ALA A 133 -20.82 -30.86 -16.68
C ALA A 133 -21.12 -29.87 -17.82
N ALA A 134 -22.37 -29.39 -17.94
CA ALA A 134 -22.76 -28.49 -19.00
C ALA A 134 -22.11 -27.11 -18.83
N GLY A 135 -21.26 -26.71 -19.79
CA GLY A 135 -20.58 -25.41 -19.80
C GLY A 135 -19.34 -25.32 -18.91
N ARG A 136 -18.83 -26.45 -18.41
CA ARG A 136 -17.52 -26.50 -17.73
C ARG A 136 -16.40 -26.45 -18.77
N PRO A 137 -15.39 -25.57 -18.59
CA PRO A 137 -14.26 -25.50 -19.52
C PRO A 137 -13.36 -26.73 -19.39
N GLY A 138 -12.73 -27.12 -20.50
CA GLY A 138 -11.79 -28.24 -20.54
C GLY A 138 -10.37 -27.84 -20.07
N PRO A 139 -9.52 -28.78 -19.61
CA PRO A 139 -8.14 -28.47 -19.22
C PRO A 139 -7.30 -27.84 -20.34
N ALA A 140 -7.58 -28.15 -21.61
CA ALA A 140 -6.90 -27.53 -22.75
C ALA A 140 -7.22 -26.03 -22.89
N GLU A 141 -8.49 -25.67 -22.76
CA GLU A 141 -8.97 -24.28 -22.80
C GLU A 141 -8.38 -23.45 -21.65
N VAL A 142 -8.32 -24.04 -20.45
CA VAL A 142 -7.68 -23.42 -19.29
C VAL A 142 -6.18 -23.21 -19.52
N ARG A 143 -5.51 -24.16 -20.17
CA ARG A 143 -4.07 -24.05 -20.49
C ARG A 143 -3.79 -22.97 -21.54
N ASP A 144 -4.64 -22.86 -22.56
CA ASP A 144 -4.52 -21.83 -23.59
C ASP A 144 -4.73 -20.44 -23.00
N ALA A 145 -5.75 -20.28 -22.14
CA ALA A 145 -5.97 -19.04 -21.38
C ALA A 145 -4.77 -18.73 -20.46
N ALA A 146 -4.24 -19.73 -19.74
CA ALA A 146 -3.07 -19.55 -18.89
C ALA A 146 -1.85 -19.06 -19.69
N ALA A 147 -1.60 -19.63 -20.87
CA ALA A 147 -0.49 -19.26 -21.72
C ALA A 147 -0.57 -17.81 -22.23
N ALA A 148 -1.79 -17.29 -22.40
CA ALA A 148 -2.02 -15.90 -22.81
C ALA A 148 -1.69 -14.90 -21.69
N ILE A 149 -1.75 -15.29 -20.42
CA ILE A 149 -1.41 -14.43 -19.29
C ILE A 149 0.10 -14.15 -19.34
N ASP A 150 0.41 -12.88 -19.57
CA ASP A 150 1.75 -12.34 -19.50
C ASP A 150 2.20 -12.25 -18.04
N VAL A 151 3.38 -12.79 -17.74
CA VAL A 151 3.93 -12.86 -16.38
C VAL A 151 5.32 -12.26 -16.40
N LEU A 152 5.55 -11.30 -15.50
CA LEU A 152 6.82 -10.62 -15.38
C LEU A 152 7.90 -11.57 -14.83
N ALA A 153 9.16 -11.16 -15.00
CA ALA A 153 10.27 -11.88 -14.42
C ALA A 153 10.11 -12.00 -12.89
N PRO A 154 10.49 -13.13 -12.29
CA PRO A 154 10.38 -13.35 -10.86
C PRO A 154 11.19 -12.33 -10.03
N PRO A 155 10.63 -11.72 -8.97
CA PRO A 155 11.37 -10.86 -8.07
C PRO A 155 12.15 -11.72 -7.04
N ILE A 156 13.18 -12.43 -7.49
CA ILE A 156 13.95 -13.42 -6.71
C ILE A 156 14.45 -12.80 -5.40
N ASP A 157 15.07 -11.62 -5.47
CA ASP A 157 15.64 -10.94 -4.30
C ASP A 157 14.57 -10.56 -3.28
N ALA A 158 13.42 -10.05 -3.74
CA ALA A 158 12.31 -9.66 -2.87
C ALA A 158 11.72 -10.88 -2.14
N VAL A 159 11.61 -12.03 -2.80
CA VAL A 159 11.14 -13.29 -2.18
C VAL A 159 12.11 -13.74 -1.09
N VAL A 160 13.42 -13.70 -1.36
CA VAL A 160 14.45 -14.09 -0.39
C VAL A 160 14.48 -13.13 0.81
N ILE A 161 14.31 -11.83 0.59
CA ILE A 161 14.19 -10.83 1.67
C ILE A 161 12.95 -11.12 2.53
N THR A 162 11.79 -11.29 1.91
CA THR A 162 10.52 -11.61 2.60
C THR A 162 10.62 -12.90 3.43
N ALA A 163 11.27 -13.93 2.89
CA ALA A 163 11.53 -15.18 3.60
C ALA A 163 12.38 -14.98 4.87
N ARG A 164 13.42 -14.14 4.77
CA ARG A 164 14.29 -13.79 5.90
C ARG A 164 13.52 -13.00 6.98
N ASP A 165 12.64 -12.10 6.59
CA ASP A 165 11.84 -11.30 7.52
C ASP A 165 10.80 -12.14 8.27
N LEU A 166 10.10 -13.03 7.56
CA LEU A 166 9.23 -14.00 8.19
C LEU A 166 10.00 -14.81 9.25
N ARG A 167 11.23 -15.26 8.94
CA ARG A 167 12.09 -16.03 9.86
C ARG A 167 12.41 -15.25 11.12
N ARG A 168 12.73 -13.96 11.00
CA ARG A 168 12.99 -13.07 12.14
C ARG A 168 11.74 -12.90 13.01
N ARG A 169 10.56 -12.68 12.40
CA ARG A 169 9.29 -12.51 13.12
C ARG A 169 8.92 -13.76 13.94
N GLN A 170 9.07 -14.96 13.36
CA GLN A 170 8.76 -16.20 14.09
C GLN A 170 9.78 -16.56 15.18
N LEU A 171 11.08 -16.27 14.97
CA LEU A 171 12.08 -16.44 16.04
C LEU A 171 11.81 -15.51 17.23
N LYS A 172 11.34 -14.28 16.97
CA LYS A 172 10.88 -13.36 18.01
C LYS A 172 9.62 -13.88 18.73
N GLN A 173 8.67 -14.50 18.01
CA GLN A 173 7.48 -15.12 18.62
C GLN A 173 7.81 -16.34 19.50
N ILE A 174 8.76 -17.18 19.09
CA ILE A 174 9.23 -18.33 19.88
C ILE A 174 10.03 -17.87 21.11
N ALA A 175 10.87 -16.82 20.98
CA ALA A 175 11.58 -16.22 22.11
C ALA A 175 10.63 -15.51 23.10
N GLY A 176 9.52 -14.95 22.61
CA GLY A 176 8.47 -14.34 23.44
C GLY A 176 7.69 -15.36 24.27
N ALA A 177 7.54 -16.61 23.81
CA ALA A 177 6.85 -17.67 24.54
C ALA A 177 7.60 -18.13 25.81
N THR A 178 8.93 -18.03 25.84
CA THR A 178 9.74 -18.30 27.04
C THR A 178 9.70 -17.15 28.06
N ALA A 179 9.41 -15.92 27.65
CA ALA A 179 9.28 -14.77 28.54
C ALA A 179 7.91 -14.70 29.26
N ALA A 180 6.87 -15.32 28.70
CA ALA A 180 5.52 -15.32 29.26
C ALA A 180 5.40 -16.01 30.63
N VAL A 181 6.35 -16.89 31.00
CA VAL A 181 6.36 -17.55 32.32
C VAL A 181 6.89 -16.63 33.43
N LEU A 182 7.68 -15.59 33.10
CA LEU A 182 8.21 -14.64 34.09
C LEU A 182 7.28 -13.42 34.33
N VAL A 183 6.34 -13.14 33.43
CA VAL A 183 5.45 -11.96 33.51
C VAL A 183 4.28 -12.17 34.49
N LEU A 184 3.92 -13.42 34.82
CA LEU A 184 2.86 -13.69 35.81
C LEU A 184 3.20 -13.26 37.24
N VAL A 185 4.48 -13.04 37.56
CA VAL A 185 4.91 -12.47 38.85
C VAL A 185 4.91 -10.93 38.83
N GLY A 186 5.04 -10.30 37.66
CA GLY A 186 5.05 -8.84 37.50
C GLY A 186 3.66 -8.18 37.36
N LEU A 187 2.65 -8.95 36.96
CA LEU A 187 1.28 -8.45 36.75
C LEU A 187 0.58 -7.94 38.02
N GLY A 188 1.07 -8.30 39.21
CA GLY A 188 0.56 -7.76 40.48
C GLY A 188 0.98 -6.30 40.75
N ALA A 189 2.03 -5.80 40.10
CA ALA A 189 2.58 -4.47 40.37
C ALA A 189 2.13 -3.40 39.35
N TRP A 190 1.71 -3.79 38.13
CA TRP A 190 1.38 -2.86 37.04
C TRP A 190 -0.08 -2.37 37.02
N ALA A 191 -0.89 -2.72 38.02
CA ALA A 191 -2.24 -2.18 38.16
C ALA A 191 -2.27 -0.79 38.82
N GLY A 192 -1.16 -0.33 39.41
CA GLY A 192 -1.09 0.88 40.22
C GLY A 192 -0.76 2.20 39.49
N THR A 193 -0.41 2.16 38.20
CA THR A 193 0.11 3.34 37.47
C THR A 193 -0.70 3.73 36.24
N ARG A 194 -1.93 3.22 36.07
CA ARG A 194 -2.80 3.76 35.02
C ARG A 194 -3.11 5.23 35.35
N PRO A 195 -2.76 6.19 34.47
CA PRO A 195 -3.27 7.54 34.63
C PRO A 195 -4.82 7.47 34.62
N PRO A 196 -5.50 8.33 35.39
CA PRO A 196 -6.96 8.36 35.38
C PRO A 196 -7.46 8.60 33.94
N LEU A 197 -8.55 7.92 33.55
CA LEU A 197 -9.23 8.20 32.29
C LEU A 197 -9.52 9.71 32.23
N ALA A 198 -9.12 10.36 31.14
CA ALA A 198 -9.56 11.71 30.84
C ALA A 198 -11.10 11.78 30.92
N PRO A 199 -11.68 12.86 31.47
CA PRO A 199 -13.13 13.00 31.59
C PRO A 199 -13.81 12.82 30.22
N ALA A 200 -14.95 12.14 30.20
CA ALA A 200 -15.65 11.72 28.98
C ALA A 200 -16.07 12.88 28.05
N ALA A 201 -15.96 14.14 28.49
CA ALA A 201 -16.34 15.34 27.73
C ALA A 201 -15.30 15.78 26.68
N ASP A 202 -14.06 15.29 26.74
CA ASP A 202 -12.98 15.64 25.79
C ASP A 202 -12.72 14.55 24.73
N ARG A 203 -13.58 13.52 24.66
CA ARG A 203 -13.42 12.46 23.65
C ARG A 203 -14.07 12.89 22.33
N PRO A 204 -13.40 12.65 21.19
CA PRO A 204 -14.03 12.86 19.90
C PRO A 204 -15.25 11.95 19.79
N HIS A 205 -16.30 12.46 19.14
CA HIS A 205 -17.48 11.67 18.86
C HIS A 205 -17.14 10.65 17.77
N VAL A 206 -17.43 9.36 18.03
CA VAL A 206 -17.15 8.26 17.11
C VAL A 206 -18.44 7.61 16.65
N THR A 207 -18.62 7.52 15.35
CA THR A 207 -19.77 6.86 14.71
C THR A 207 -19.27 5.63 13.95
N ARG A 208 -19.98 4.50 14.04
CA ARG A 208 -19.70 3.36 13.14
C ARG A 208 -20.28 3.65 11.77
N ALA A 209 -19.41 3.71 10.76
CA ALA A 209 -19.77 3.97 9.38
C ALA A 209 -18.76 3.28 8.48
N GLN A 210 -19.20 2.79 7.32
CA GLN A 210 -18.29 2.20 6.35
C GLN A 210 -17.76 3.32 5.44
N ASN A 211 -16.44 3.44 5.33
CA ASN A 211 -15.85 4.26 4.30
C ASN A 211 -15.95 3.52 2.97
N LEU A 212 -16.50 4.20 1.96
CA LEU A 212 -16.67 3.64 0.61
C LEU A 212 -15.50 4.01 -0.32
N ALA A 213 -14.59 4.88 0.14
CA ALA A 213 -13.28 5.06 -0.49
C ALA A 213 -12.28 4.08 0.14
N GLU A 214 -11.34 3.56 -0.66
CA GLU A 214 -10.26 2.66 -0.19
C GLU A 214 -9.17 3.38 0.62
N VAL A 215 -9.23 4.72 0.70
CA VAL A 215 -8.31 5.54 1.47
C VAL A 215 -9.05 6.30 2.56
N ALA A 216 -8.42 6.43 3.73
CA ALA A 216 -8.89 7.34 4.76
C ALA A 216 -8.89 8.80 4.27
N TRP A 217 -9.88 9.57 4.71
CA TRP A 217 -10.00 10.97 4.32
C TRP A 217 -10.65 11.81 5.43
N TRP A 218 -10.28 13.08 5.49
CA TRP A 218 -10.86 14.04 6.40
C TRP A 218 -11.50 15.20 5.62
N ALA A 219 -12.73 15.54 5.96
CA ALA A 219 -13.37 16.77 5.51
C ALA A 219 -14.39 17.25 6.53
N ASN A 220 -14.63 18.57 6.56
CA ASN A 220 -15.71 19.17 7.35
C ASN A 220 -15.75 18.74 8.83
N GLY A 221 -14.58 18.49 9.42
CA GLY A 221 -14.47 18.12 10.83
C GLY A 221 -14.64 16.63 11.12
N VAL A 222 -14.70 15.77 10.10
CA VAL A 222 -14.88 14.33 10.26
C VAL A 222 -13.77 13.58 9.53
N LEU A 223 -13.09 12.67 10.23
CA LEU A 223 -12.18 11.69 9.67
C LEU A 223 -12.96 10.41 9.38
N HIS A 224 -12.90 9.94 8.14
CA HIS A 224 -13.48 8.69 7.68
C HIS A 224 -12.38 7.63 7.59
N LEU A 225 -12.44 6.64 8.49
CA LEU A 225 -11.64 5.42 8.50
C LEU A 225 -12.46 4.25 7.95
N PRO A 226 -11.86 3.08 7.63
CA PRO A 226 -12.57 1.96 6.99
C PRO A 226 -13.90 1.56 7.66
N ARG A 227 -13.99 1.66 9.00
CA ARG A 227 -15.16 1.23 9.79
C ARG A 227 -15.74 2.27 10.75
N VAL A 228 -15.12 3.43 10.86
CA VAL A 228 -15.55 4.48 11.80
C VAL A 228 -15.38 5.87 11.22
N GLU A 229 -16.23 6.77 11.68
CA GLU A 229 -16.13 8.22 11.51
C GLU A 229 -15.77 8.84 12.86
N VAL A 230 -14.78 9.74 12.87
CA VAL A 230 -14.28 10.38 14.08
C VAL A 230 -14.34 11.89 13.91
N GLU A 231 -15.07 12.58 14.79
CA GLU A 231 -15.14 14.05 14.80
C GLU A 231 -13.81 14.64 15.27
N LEU A 232 -13.10 15.30 14.35
CA LEU A 232 -11.79 15.91 14.56
C LEU A 232 -11.78 17.31 13.97
N PRO A 233 -11.46 18.36 14.75
CA PRO A 233 -11.69 19.73 14.35
C PRO A 233 -10.83 20.19 13.18
N ARG A 234 -9.57 19.74 13.11
CA ARG A 234 -8.64 20.04 12.00
C ARG A 234 -7.62 18.92 11.83
N VAL A 235 -7.39 18.53 10.59
CA VAL A 235 -6.31 17.66 10.15
C VAL A 235 -5.57 18.40 9.04
N SER A 236 -4.24 18.43 9.11
CA SER A 236 -3.38 19.02 8.07
C SER A 236 -2.57 17.97 7.31
N SER A 237 -2.33 16.81 7.92
CA SER A 237 -1.65 15.67 7.31
C SER A 237 -2.27 14.38 7.81
N LEU A 238 -2.38 13.38 6.95
CA LEU A 238 -3.06 12.13 7.21
C LEU A 238 -2.30 11.01 6.50
N VAL A 239 -1.92 9.97 7.24
CA VAL A 239 -1.33 8.75 6.69
C VAL A 239 -2.04 7.53 7.26
N GLU A 240 -2.37 6.56 6.43
CA GLU A 240 -3.10 5.35 6.84
C GLU A 240 -2.12 4.24 7.22
N VAL A 241 -2.45 3.50 8.28
CA VAL A 241 -1.69 2.33 8.74
C VAL A 241 -2.66 1.26 9.25
N GLY A 242 -2.68 0.11 8.60
CA GLY A 242 -3.64 -0.95 8.88
C GLY A 242 -5.07 -0.46 8.67
N GLU A 243 -5.89 -0.52 9.71
CA GLU A 243 -7.28 -0.01 9.70
C GLU A 243 -7.42 1.32 10.46
N GLY A 244 -6.30 1.95 10.86
CA GLY A 244 -6.26 3.24 11.55
C GLY A 244 -5.43 4.27 10.79
N ALA A 245 -5.21 5.45 11.39
CA ALA A 245 -4.43 6.51 10.76
C ALA A 245 -3.62 7.34 11.75
N VAL A 246 -2.46 7.83 11.29
CA VAL A 246 -1.72 8.88 11.99
C VAL A 246 -2.07 10.23 11.37
N ILE A 247 -2.46 11.17 12.21
CA ILE A 247 -2.84 12.52 11.82
C ILE A 247 -1.87 13.55 12.40
N GLY A 248 -1.66 14.62 11.65
CA GLY A 248 -1.05 15.84 12.13
C GLY A 248 -2.07 16.97 12.08
N ASP A 249 -2.06 17.83 13.10
CA ASP A 249 -2.90 19.04 13.11
C ASP A 249 -2.08 20.30 12.73
N PRO A 250 -2.75 21.44 12.42
CA PRO A 250 -2.05 22.67 12.06
C PRO A 250 -1.14 23.27 13.14
N SER A 251 -1.25 22.81 14.40
CA SER A 251 -0.34 23.21 15.48
C SER A 251 0.94 22.35 15.52
N GLY A 252 0.96 21.25 14.77
CA GLY A 252 2.05 20.28 14.73
C GLY A 252 1.82 19.07 15.63
N ALA A 253 0.69 18.93 16.33
CA ALA A 253 0.47 17.76 17.16
C ALA A 253 0.24 16.51 16.29
N VAL A 254 0.88 15.39 16.65
CA VAL A 254 0.75 14.11 15.97
C VAL A 254 -0.08 13.15 16.84
N SER A 255 -1.12 12.56 16.27
CA SER A 255 -2.00 11.61 16.96
C SER A 255 -2.24 10.35 16.15
N TRP A 256 -2.29 9.21 16.82
CA TRP A 256 -2.78 7.95 16.30
C TRP A 256 -4.28 7.83 16.52
N VAL A 257 -5.02 7.51 15.47
CA VAL A 257 -6.46 7.17 15.50
C VAL A 257 -6.58 5.69 15.17
N ALA A 258 -6.98 4.89 16.17
CA ALA A 258 -7.17 3.45 16.01
C ALA A 258 -8.42 3.12 15.17
N ASP A 259 -8.55 1.85 14.79
CA ASP A 259 -9.67 1.30 14.00
C ASP A 259 -11.04 1.43 14.70
N ASP A 260 -11.05 1.56 16.03
CA ASP A 260 -12.23 1.81 16.85
C ASP A 260 -12.52 3.30 17.09
N GLY A 261 -11.69 4.20 16.53
CA GLY A 261 -11.79 5.65 16.67
C GLY A 261 -11.11 6.22 17.92
N ALA A 262 -10.42 5.41 18.73
CA ALA A 262 -9.66 5.91 19.85
C ALA A 262 -8.49 6.79 19.38
N VAL A 263 -8.41 8.02 19.91
CA VAL A 263 -7.37 8.98 19.56
C VAL A 263 -6.33 9.07 20.68
N THR A 264 -5.06 8.88 20.32
CA THR A 264 -3.91 8.97 21.23
C THR A 264 -2.88 9.91 20.65
N ARG A 265 -2.50 10.98 21.38
CA ARG A 265 -1.39 11.84 20.98
C ARG A 265 -0.07 11.09 21.15
N ILE A 266 0.77 11.08 20.11
CA ILE A 266 2.04 10.35 20.07
C ILE A 266 3.26 11.26 19.90
N GLY A 267 3.09 12.53 19.53
CA GLY A 267 4.20 13.46 19.45
C GLY A 267 3.85 14.82 18.87
N ASP A 268 4.89 15.52 18.42
CA ASP A 268 4.83 16.80 17.74
C ASP A 268 5.72 16.74 16.50
N LYS A 269 5.29 17.39 15.42
CA LYS A 269 5.98 17.49 14.13
C LYS A 269 6.14 18.94 13.72
N ALA A 270 7.07 19.20 12.82
CA ALA A 270 7.13 20.48 12.12
C ALA A 270 5.80 20.65 11.33
N PRO A 271 5.07 21.77 11.47
CA PRO A 271 3.72 21.91 10.93
C PRO A 271 3.61 21.63 9.43
N LEU A 272 4.62 22.04 8.65
CA LEU A 272 4.66 21.87 7.20
C LEU A 272 5.36 20.57 6.75
N ALA A 273 6.16 19.94 7.62
CA ALA A 273 6.83 18.70 7.26
C ALA A 273 5.82 17.54 7.11
N PRO A 274 5.96 16.68 6.09
CA PRO A 274 5.10 15.53 5.90
C PRO A 274 5.19 14.51 7.05
N LEU A 275 4.14 13.70 7.14
CA LEU A 275 4.10 12.45 7.87
C LEU A 275 4.28 11.33 6.85
N VAL A 276 4.95 10.23 7.22
CA VAL A 276 4.98 9.02 6.39
C VAL A 276 4.72 7.79 7.23
N ALA A 277 4.22 6.74 6.58
CA ALA A 277 3.83 5.49 7.21
C ALA A 277 4.45 4.27 6.52
N SER A 278 4.61 3.19 7.28
CA SER A 278 4.90 1.86 6.77
C SER A 278 3.78 0.92 7.19
N ASP A 279 2.85 0.66 6.27
CA ASP A 279 1.71 -0.21 6.53
C ASP A 279 2.15 -1.65 6.90
N ALA A 280 3.11 -2.20 6.16
CA ALA A 280 3.65 -3.55 6.36
C ALA A 280 4.27 -3.79 7.75
N HIS A 281 4.65 -2.71 8.44
CA HIS A 281 5.31 -2.74 9.74
C HIS A 281 4.48 -2.12 10.87
N GLY A 282 3.44 -1.34 10.57
CA GLY A 282 2.68 -0.62 11.58
C GLY A 282 3.43 0.59 12.15
N TRP A 283 4.26 1.24 11.34
CA TRP A 283 5.14 2.33 11.78
C TRP A 283 4.72 3.66 11.16
N ALA A 284 5.04 4.74 11.87
CA ALA A 284 4.94 6.09 11.35
C ALA A 284 6.24 6.87 11.65
N ALA A 285 6.57 7.81 10.78
CA ALA A 285 7.73 8.66 10.95
C ALA A 285 7.42 10.11 10.65
N TRP A 286 8.06 11.00 11.41
CA TRP A 286 7.90 12.44 11.27
C TRP A 286 9.14 13.16 11.82
N VAL A 287 9.29 14.42 11.40
CA VAL A 287 10.33 15.29 11.94
C VAL A 287 9.76 16.09 13.10
N ASP A 288 10.29 15.84 14.29
CA ASP A 288 10.11 16.64 15.49
C ASP A 288 11.11 17.81 15.47
N PRO A 289 10.64 19.06 15.46
CA PRO A 289 11.50 20.24 15.48
C PRO A 289 12.29 20.39 16.79
N GLY A 290 11.91 19.64 17.84
CA GLY A 290 12.68 19.50 19.07
C GLY A 290 12.94 20.82 19.80
N SER A 291 14.11 20.90 20.44
CA SER A 291 14.63 22.15 21.02
C SER A 291 15.36 22.96 19.95
N PRO A 292 15.47 24.29 20.08
CA PRO A 292 16.16 25.13 19.11
C PRO A 292 17.54 24.58 18.73
N GLY A 293 17.74 24.26 17.46
CA GLY A 293 19.00 23.74 16.91
C GLY A 293 19.13 22.21 16.85
N VAL A 294 18.13 21.45 17.33
CA VAL A 294 18.11 19.98 17.22
C VAL A 294 16.81 19.54 16.57
N THR A 295 16.89 19.10 15.32
CA THR A 295 15.77 18.52 14.57
C THR A 295 15.91 17.01 14.55
N ARG A 296 14.86 16.29 14.95
CA ARG A 296 14.88 14.82 15.06
C ARG A 296 13.92 14.18 14.09
N LEU A 297 14.39 13.18 13.36
CA LEU A 297 13.51 12.27 12.64
C LEU A 297 13.19 11.09 13.56
N ILE A 298 11.91 10.96 13.91
CA ILE A 298 11.41 9.94 14.84
C ILE A 298 10.71 8.84 14.06
N VAL A 299 10.86 7.58 14.48
CA VAL A 299 10.05 6.44 14.03
C VAL A 299 9.32 5.84 15.22
N TRP A 300 8.01 5.70 15.09
CA TRP A 300 7.11 5.23 16.12
C TRP A 300 6.48 3.89 15.73
N ASP A 301 6.43 2.95 16.68
CA ASP A 301 5.70 1.69 16.53
C ASP A 301 4.29 1.84 17.10
N LEU A 302 3.29 1.88 16.22
CA LEU A 302 1.90 2.15 16.59
C LEU A 302 1.29 0.98 17.36
N ALA A 303 1.69 -0.26 17.05
CA ALA A 303 1.20 -1.45 17.72
C ALA A 303 1.79 -1.58 19.13
N ALA A 304 3.07 -1.24 19.29
CA ALA A 304 3.74 -1.26 20.59
C ALA A 304 3.45 0.01 21.43
N GLY A 305 3.00 1.10 20.79
CA GLY A 305 2.71 2.37 21.45
C GLY A 305 3.97 3.04 22.02
N GLN A 306 5.11 2.91 21.34
CA GLN A 306 6.38 3.46 21.78
C GLN A 306 7.25 3.90 20.61
N GLU A 307 8.18 4.81 20.90
CA GLU A 307 9.24 5.19 19.97
C GLU A 307 10.15 3.98 19.69
N LEU A 308 10.36 3.72 18.41
CA LEU A 308 11.21 2.63 17.94
C LEU A 308 12.66 3.09 17.71
N GLY A 309 12.84 4.37 17.37
CA GLY A 309 14.13 5.06 17.37
C GLY A 309 14.02 6.50 16.85
N HIS A 310 15.08 7.26 17.00
CA HIS A 310 15.22 8.58 16.38
C HIS A 310 16.67 8.84 15.93
N ILE A 311 16.81 9.79 15.02
CA ILE A 311 18.11 10.32 14.58
C ILE A 311 18.06 11.84 14.53
N ASP A 312 19.18 12.49 14.84
CA ASP A 312 19.32 13.93 14.61
C ASP A 312 19.59 14.18 13.12
N VAL A 313 18.83 15.09 12.51
CA VAL A 313 18.94 15.43 11.08
C VAL A 313 19.45 16.86 10.91
N ALA A 314 20.26 17.09 9.88
CA ALA A 314 20.81 18.40 9.58
C ALA A 314 19.71 19.37 9.14
N ALA A 315 19.39 20.36 9.97
CA ALA A 315 18.47 21.44 9.63
C ALA A 315 19.12 22.59 8.85
N HIS A 316 20.46 22.66 8.84
CA HIS A 316 21.23 23.67 8.14
C HIS A 316 22.31 23.00 7.29
N GLY A 317 22.57 23.54 6.12
CA GLY A 317 23.51 22.96 5.18
C GLY A 317 23.35 23.53 3.76
N PRO A 318 24.17 23.07 2.81
CA PRO A 318 24.19 23.60 1.44
C PRO A 318 22.89 23.37 0.66
N LEU A 319 22.02 22.47 1.13
CA LEU A 319 20.74 22.17 0.51
C LEU A 319 19.54 22.74 1.29
N ALA A 320 19.77 23.52 2.36
CA ALA A 320 18.69 24.10 3.16
C ALA A 320 17.73 24.96 2.32
N ASP A 321 18.27 25.78 1.40
CA ASP A 321 17.47 26.64 0.53
C ASP A 321 16.61 25.87 -0.49
N ARG A 322 16.79 24.56 -0.63
CA ARG A 322 15.97 23.68 -1.49
C ARG A 322 14.89 22.92 -0.72
N LEU A 323 14.95 22.94 0.61
CA LEU A 323 13.99 22.29 1.50
C LEU A 323 13.08 23.38 2.05
N ASP A 324 12.08 23.78 1.26
CA ASP A 324 11.17 24.88 1.61
C ASP A 324 10.55 24.69 3.02
N ASP A 325 10.29 23.44 3.40
CA ASP A 325 9.70 23.06 4.70
C ASP A 325 10.70 22.44 5.70
N GLY A 326 12.00 22.48 5.39
CA GLY A 326 13.07 21.88 6.18
C GLY A 326 13.23 20.37 6.01
N PRO A 327 14.01 19.70 6.87
CA PRO A 327 14.20 18.26 6.82
C PRO A 327 12.88 17.52 7.00
N HIS A 328 12.69 16.44 6.24
CA HIS A 328 11.46 15.68 6.26
C HIS A 328 11.63 14.23 5.83
N PRO A 329 10.77 13.32 6.31
CA PRO A 329 10.72 11.98 5.75
C PRO A 329 10.10 11.99 4.35
N VAL A 330 10.59 11.11 3.47
CA VAL A 330 10.08 10.94 2.11
C VAL A 330 9.18 9.70 1.99
N GLY A 331 9.56 8.59 2.63
CA GLY A 331 8.74 7.38 2.60
C GLY A 331 9.48 6.13 3.07
N PHE A 332 8.74 5.04 3.20
CA PHE A 332 9.27 3.73 3.56
C PHE A 332 9.32 2.79 2.35
N ASP A 333 10.40 2.01 2.26
CA ASP A 333 10.46 0.82 1.41
C ASP A 333 10.89 -0.37 2.29
N GLY A 334 9.90 -1.18 2.67
CA GLY A 334 10.04 -2.17 3.75
C GLY A 334 10.42 -1.49 5.07
N ALA A 335 11.52 -1.96 5.68
CA ALA A 335 12.04 -1.42 6.95
C ALA A 335 13.05 -0.27 6.78
N ARG A 336 13.18 0.30 5.57
CA ARG A 336 14.08 1.40 5.29
C ARG A 336 13.30 2.70 5.12
N LEU A 337 13.62 3.69 5.95
CA LEU A 337 13.09 5.04 5.86
C LEU A 337 14.00 5.88 4.96
N TYR A 338 13.44 6.59 4.01
CA TYR A 338 14.13 7.58 3.19
C TYR A 338 13.73 8.98 3.66
N TYR A 339 14.69 9.89 3.69
CA TYR A 339 14.47 11.26 4.18
C TYR A 339 15.42 12.25 3.52
N ALA A 340 14.96 13.50 3.44
CA ALA A 340 15.72 14.63 2.96
C ALA A 340 16.17 15.50 4.15
N ALA A 341 17.42 15.94 4.12
CA ALA A 341 18.00 16.82 5.12
C ALA A 341 18.89 17.89 4.44
N ALA A 342 19.27 18.93 5.18
CA ALA A 342 19.98 20.07 4.61
C ALA A 342 21.40 19.73 4.10
N ASP A 343 21.89 18.53 4.41
CA ASP A 343 23.18 17.97 3.97
C ASP A 343 23.06 16.90 2.89
N GLY A 344 21.85 16.43 2.54
CA GLY A 344 21.65 15.45 1.47
C GLY A 344 20.37 14.62 1.56
N GLU A 345 20.27 13.67 0.65
CA GLU A 345 19.26 12.62 0.64
C GLU A 345 19.83 11.35 1.28
N TRP A 346 19.07 10.76 2.20
CA TRP A 346 19.54 9.69 3.05
C TRP A 346 18.55 8.55 3.14
N SER A 347 19.06 7.39 3.55
CA SER A 347 18.24 6.27 4.00
C SER A 347 18.71 5.77 5.35
N TRP A 348 17.77 5.30 6.16
CA TRP A 348 18.01 4.73 7.47
C TRP A 348 17.33 3.37 7.57
N GLN A 349 18.12 2.34 7.89
CA GLN A 349 17.60 1.01 8.13
C GLN A 349 17.11 0.89 9.59
N VAL A 350 15.80 0.90 9.79
CA VAL A 350 15.18 0.99 11.12
C VAL A 350 15.10 -0.40 11.80
N PRO A 351 15.25 -0.56 13.14
CA PRO A 351 15.57 0.47 14.15
C PRO A 351 17.05 0.89 14.19
N ASP A 352 17.97 -0.08 14.25
CA ASP A 352 19.35 0.16 14.71
C ASP A 352 20.39 0.09 13.56
N GLY A 353 19.95 0.22 12.31
CA GLY A 353 20.83 0.13 11.16
C GLY A 353 21.46 1.47 10.78
N GLU A 354 22.49 1.38 9.94
CA GLU A 354 23.29 2.55 9.52
C GLU A 354 22.49 3.49 8.60
N GLN A 355 22.85 4.76 8.69
CA GLN A 355 22.43 5.79 7.73
C GLN A 355 23.34 5.72 6.50
N ALA A 356 22.75 5.74 5.31
CA ALA A 356 23.48 5.74 4.06
C ALA A 356 23.03 6.92 3.19
N GLY A 357 24.00 7.75 2.78
CA GLY A 357 23.76 8.81 1.83
C GLY A 357 23.47 8.23 0.46
N LEU A 358 22.43 8.74 -0.20
CA LEU A 358 21.98 8.20 -1.48
C LEU A 358 22.78 8.74 -2.68
N GLY A 359 23.38 9.92 -2.53
CA GLY A 359 24.12 10.57 -3.61
C GLY A 359 23.25 10.99 -4.80
N ILE A 360 21.94 11.02 -4.61
CA ILE A 360 20.95 11.49 -5.58
C ILE A 360 20.38 12.84 -5.13
N PRO A 361 19.99 13.73 -6.06
CA PRO A 361 19.34 14.99 -5.70
C PRO A 361 17.82 14.85 -5.64
N SER A 362 17.19 15.60 -4.74
CA SER A 362 15.75 15.90 -4.74
C SER A 362 14.86 14.66 -4.78
N LEU A 363 14.99 13.79 -3.77
CA LEU A 363 14.16 12.59 -3.66
C LEU A 363 12.73 12.99 -3.27
N LEU A 364 11.75 12.58 -4.07
CA LEU A 364 10.35 12.99 -3.88
C LEU A 364 9.46 11.86 -3.37
N ALA A 365 9.66 10.62 -3.84
CA ALA A 365 8.88 9.48 -3.41
C ALA A 365 9.64 8.17 -3.56
N VAL A 366 9.33 7.21 -2.69
CA VAL A 366 9.85 5.84 -2.73
C VAL A 366 8.73 4.85 -2.43
N SER A 367 8.67 3.74 -3.15
CA SER A 367 7.75 2.63 -2.87
C SER A 367 8.18 1.38 -3.62
N HIS A 368 8.30 0.24 -2.93
CA HIS A 368 8.56 -1.08 -3.53
C HIS A 368 9.70 -1.12 -4.57
N GLY A 369 10.83 -0.49 -4.27
CA GLY A 369 11.98 -0.41 -5.17
C GLY A 369 11.84 0.59 -6.34
N THR A 370 10.71 1.29 -6.46
CA THR A 370 10.52 2.45 -7.34
C THR A 370 10.94 3.72 -6.60
N ARG A 371 11.66 4.60 -7.28
CA ARG A 371 12.05 5.93 -6.79
C ARG A 371 11.67 7.01 -7.78
N ALA A 372 11.18 8.13 -7.27
CA ALA A 372 10.95 9.35 -8.03
C ALA A 372 11.85 10.46 -7.50
N THR A 373 12.64 11.07 -8.39
CA THR A 373 13.52 12.20 -8.07
C THR A 373 13.27 13.37 -9.01
N ALA A 374 13.56 14.60 -8.59
CA ALA A 374 13.44 15.79 -9.43
C ALA A 374 14.79 16.52 -9.59
N PRO A 375 15.71 16.00 -10.41
CA PRO A 375 17.01 16.62 -10.63
C PRO A 375 16.93 17.95 -11.42
N GLY A 376 15.80 18.24 -12.07
CA GLY A 376 15.61 19.40 -12.94
C GLY A 376 14.14 19.63 -13.30
N ALA A 377 13.87 19.95 -14.57
CA ALA A 377 12.51 20.18 -15.07
C ALA A 377 11.83 18.85 -15.43
N GLY A 378 11.25 18.18 -14.44
CA GLY A 378 10.54 16.91 -14.60
C GLY A 378 10.85 15.92 -13.47
N ILE A 379 10.21 14.76 -13.54
CA ILE A 379 10.35 13.69 -12.55
C ILE A 379 11.08 12.52 -13.20
N HIS A 380 12.24 12.18 -12.66
CA HIS A 380 13.00 10.99 -13.02
C HIS A 380 12.51 9.80 -12.20
N VAL A 381 12.08 8.74 -12.88
CA VAL A 381 11.57 7.51 -12.29
C VAL A 381 12.57 6.39 -12.51
N GLU A 382 12.95 5.71 -11.44
CA GLU A 382 13.89 4.58 -11.49
C GLU A 382 13.31 3.36 -10.74
N GLN A 383 13.36 2.19 -11.38
CA GLN A 383 13.10 0.90 -10.74
C GLN A 383 14.35 0.02 -10.85
N THR A 384 15.21 0.09 -9.84
CA THR A 384 16.55 -0.53 -9.89
C THR A 384 16.47 -2.06 -10.11
N SER A 385 15.46 -2.74 -9.56
CA SER A 385 15.28 -4.19 -9.73
C SER A 385 14.92 -4.62 -11.14
N TYR A 386 14.32 -3.72 -11.94
CA TYR A 386 13.87 -4.01 -13.31
C TYR A 386 14.73 -3.30 -14.37
N GLY A 387 15.69 -2.46 -13.97
CA GLY A 387 16.52 -1.69 -14.88
C GLY A 387 15.73 -0.66 -15.69
N VAL A 388 14.57 -0.23 -15.17
CA VAL A 388 13.69 0.76 -15.80
C VAL A 388 14.08 2.14 -15.29
N SER A 389 14.25 3.08 -16.21
CA SER A 389 14.64 4.46 -15.91
C SER A 389 14.17 5.39 -17.02
N PHE A 390 13.36 6.39 -16.70
CA PHE A 390 12.86 7.38 -17.66
C PHE A 390 12.48 8.70 -16.96
N GLU A 391 12.20 9.74 -17.74
CA GLU A 391 11.70 11.02 -17.25
C GLU A 391 10.23 11.22 -17.66
N VAL A 392 9.43 11.73 -16.73
CA VAL A 392 8.03 12.12 -16.97
C VAL A 392 7.80 13.59 -16.61
N ALA A 393 6.70 14.15 -17.10
CA ALA A 393 6.34 15.53 -16.82
C ALA A 393 5.65 15.66 -15.46
N GLY A 394 5.82 16.83 -14.85
CA GLY A 394 5.10 17.25 -13.65
C GLY A 394 6.00 17.78 -12.55
N THR A 395 5.35 18.18 -11.47
CA THR A 395 5.93 18.57 -10.20
C THR A 395 5.34 17.68 -9.12
N ASP A 396 6.10 17.52 -8.04
CA ASP A 396 5.82 16.59 -6.95
C ASP A 396 5.69 15.14 -7.42
N ALA A 397 5.69 14.21 -6.47
CA ALA A 397 5.55 12.81 -6.78
C ALA A 397 4.87 12.09 -5.63
N GLN A 398 3.87 11.28 -5.95
CA GLN A 398 3.35 10.26 -5.07
C GLN A 398 3.39 8.93 -5.81
N LEU A 399 3.95 7.90 -5.20
CA LEU A 399 3.89 6.54 -5.71
C LEU A 399 2.71 5.81 -5.07
N SER A 400 2.04 4.94 -5.83
CA SER A 400 1.05 4.05 -5.24
C SER A 400 1.70 3.14 -4.18
N PRO A 401 0.92 2.57 -3.25
CA PRO A 401 1.47 1.68 -2.22
C PRO A 401 2.28 0.51 -2.79
N ALA A 402 1.94 0.01 -3.99
CA ALA A 402 2.68 -1.04 -4.70
C ALA A 402 3.82 -0.51 -5.61
N GLY A 403 3.98 0.81 -5.72
CA GLY A 403 4.99 1.46 -6.55
C GLY A 403 4.76 1.31 -8.05
N GLU A 404 3.55 0.93 -8.47
CA GLU A 404 3.19 0.69 -9.88
C GLU A 404 2.78 1.96 -10.62
N TYR A 405 2.25 2.94 -9.91
CA TYR A 405 1.79 4.19 -10.47
C TYR A 405 2.47 5.37 -9.82
N LEU A 406 2.69 6.40 -10.62
CA LEU A 406 3.20 7.68 -10.19
C LEU A 406 2.18 8.76 -10.48
N LEU A 407 1.77 9.49 -9.45
CA LEU A 407 0.97 10.70 -9.53
C LEU A 407 1.89 11.91 -9.47
N THR A 408 1.77 12.80 -10.45
CA THR A 408 2.45 14.11 -10.50
C THR A 408 1.44 15.21 -10.84
N HIS A 409 1.83 16.47 -10.71
CA HIS A 409 0.98 17.60 -11.05
C HIS A 409 1.57 18.43 -12.18
N ARG A 410 0.76 18.82 -13.16
CA ARG A 410 1.15 19.82 -14.17
C ARG A 410 0.81 21.20 -13.66
N PRO A 411 1.80 22.11 -13.46
CA PRO A 411 1.50 23.48 -13.11
C PRO A 411 0.64 24.16 -14.18
N THR A 412 -0.34 24.93 -13.76
CA THR A 412 -1.21 25.73 -14.64
C THR A 412 -1.32 27.14 -14.09
N ALA A 413 -1.34 28.15 -14.96
CA ALA A 413 -1.38 29.55 -14.53
C ALA A 413 -2.59 29.88 -13.65
N ASP A 414 -3.72 29.20 -13.90
CA ASP A 414 -5.01 29.45 -13.26
C ASP A 414 -5.32 28.53 -12.08
N ASN A 415 -4.50 27.50 -11.83
CA ASN A 415 -4.70 26.53 -10.75
C ASN A 415 -3.36 26.21 -10.06
N GLN A 416 -3.24 26.67 -8.81
CA GLN A 416 -2.05 26.50 -7.96
C GLN A 416 -1.81 25.05 -7.54
N LEU A 417 -2.84 24.19 -7.56
CA LEU A 417 -2.72 22.76 -7.24
C LEU A 417 -2.21 21.94 -8.43
N GLY A 418 -2.27 22.51 -9.63
CA GLY A 418 -1.91 21.82 -10.88
C GLY A 418 -2.91 20.76 -11.31
N THR A 419 -2.75 20.26 -12.53
CA THR A 419 -3.57 19.17 -13.08
C THR A 419 -2.92 17.82 -12.79
N PRO A 420 -3.60 16.88 -12.11
CA PRO A 420 -3.08 15.53 -11.89
C PRO A 420 -2.73 14.80 -13.18
N LEU A 421 -1.56 14.15 -13.17
CA LEU A 421 -1.09 13.23 -14.20
C LEU A 421 -0.74 11.91 -13.53
N ILE A 422 -1.11 10.80 -14.16
CA ILE A 422 -0.78 9.47 -13.65
C ILE A 422 0.02 8.73 -14.71
N TYR A 423 1.12 8.12 -14.28
CA TYR A 423 2.04 7.37 -15.13
C TYR A 423 2.15 5.92 -14.64
N ASP A 424 2.24 4.99 -15.59
CA ASP A 424 2.71 3.63 -15.31
C ASP A 424 4.22 3.67 -15.08
N THR A 425 4.68 3.19 -13.92
CA THR A 425 6.10 3.26 -13.52
C THR A 425 7.01 2.28 -14.26
N ARG A 426 6.44 1.30 -15.00
CA ARG A 426 7.19 0.32 -15.79
C ARG A 426 7.39 0.81 -17.22
N SER A 427 6.39 1.43 -17.82
CA SER A 427 6.48 1.91 -19.21
C SER A 427 6.77 3.40 -19.34
N GLY A 428 6.40 4.20 -18.34
CA GLY A 428 6.44 5.67 -18.41
C GLY A 428 5.27 6.28 -19.16
N ASP A 429 4.29 5.47 -19.58
CA ASP A 429 3.11 5.95 -20.29
C ASP A 429 2.19 6.72 -19.34
N GLN A 430 1.70 7.87 -19.81
CA GLN A 430 0.62 8.58 -19.13
C GLN A 430 -0.69 7.80 -19.31
N ILE A 431 -1.37 7.50 -18.21
CA ILE A 431 -2.59 6.69 -18.20
C ILE A 431 -3.85 7.51 -17.88
N PHE A 432 -4.97 6.81 -17.81
CA PHE A 432 -6.27 7.37 -17.46
C PHE A 432 -6.25 8.01 -16.07
N THR A 433 -6.81 9.22 -15.94
CA THR A 433 -6.98 9.92 -14.66
C THR A 433 -8.43 9.94 -14.18
N GLY A 434 -9.41 9.74 -15.06
CA GLY A 434 -10.83 9.85 -14.68
C GLY A 434 -11.31 11.27 -14.33
N LEU A 435 -10.53 12.28 -14.70
CA LEU A 435 -10.88 13.69 -14.60
C LEU A 435 -11.29 14.24 -15.97
N ASP A 436 -12.41 14.95 -16.01
CA ASP A 436 -12.90 15.67 -17.18
C ASP A 436 -12.22 17.06 -17.30
N PRO A 437 -12.24 17.71 -18.48
CA PRO A 437 -11.62 19.03 -18.66
C PRO A 437 -12.12 20.15 -17.74
N GLY A 438 -13.31 20.00 -17.13
CA GLY A 438 -13.88 20.94 -16.16
C GLY A 438 -13.68 20.56 -14.69
N ASP A 439 -13.02 19.43 -14.43
CA ASP A 439 -12.73 18.95 -13.09
C ASP A 439 -11.48 19.64 -12.54
N LEU A 440 -11.61 20.23 -11.36
CA LEU A 440 -10.48 20.69 -10.56
C LEU A 440 -10.26 19.71 -9.41
N ALA A 441 -9.18 18.92 -9.47
CA ALA A 441 -8.77 18.08 -8.35
C ALA A 441 -8.14 18.95 -7.25
N VAL A 442 -8.84 19.08 -6.13
CA VAL A 442 -8.40 19.81 -4.94
C VAL A 442 -7.45 18.98 -4.08
N ALA A 443 -7.66 17.67 -4.09
CA ALA A 443 -6.76 16.68 -3.51
C ALA A 443 -6.81 15.43 -4.38
N ALA A 444 -5.70 14.71 -4.43
CA ALA A 444 -5.56 13.44 -5.15
C ALA A 444 -4.64 12.53 -4.36
N THR A 445 -4.98 11.25 -4.25
CA THR A 445 -4.09 10.25 -3.66
C THR A 445 -4.21 8.92 -4.41
N LEU A 446 -3.08 8.24 -4.62
CA LEU A 446 -3.05 6.86 -5.10
C LEU A 446 -3.31 5.90 -3.93
N GLY A 447 -4.38 5.11 -4.06
CA GLY A 447 -4.76 4.09 -3.09
C GLY A 447 -4.16 2.73 -3.41
N PRO A 448 -4.50 1.70 -2.61
CA PRO A 448 -4.29 0.31 -3.00
C PRO A 448 -5.11 -0.03 -4.26
N ASP A 449 -4.89 -1.22 -4.84
CA ASP A 449 -5.78 -1.81 -5.85
C ASP A 449 -6.01 -0.99 -7.12
N ASP A 450 -5.01 -0.20 -7.53
CA ASP A 450 -5.03 0.59 -8.77
C ASP A 450 -6.05 1.70 -8.77
N GLU A 451 -6.38 2.18 -7.59
CA GLU A 451 -7.31 3.27 -7.44
C GLU A 451 -6.57 4.59 -7.28
N VAL A 452 -7.21 5.63 -7.79
CA VAL A 452 -6.94 7.00 -7.41
C VAL A 452 -8.21 7.59 -6.82
N THR A 453 -8.08 8.24 -5.68
CA THR A 453 -9.18 8.98 -5.05
C THR A 453 -8.90 10.47 -5.16
N TYR A 454 -9.92 11.21 -5.59
CA TYR A 454 -9.91 12.65 -5.79
C TYR A 454 -10.95 13.33 -4.92
N VAL A 455 -10.63 14.54 -4.50
CA VAL A 455 -11.63 15.55 -4.14
C VAL A 455 -11.75 16.50 -5.31
N VAL A 456 -12.88 16.44 -6.01
CA VAL A 456 -13.12 17.21 -7.24
C VAL A 456 -14.04 18.40 -6.94
N ALA A 457 -13.64 19.57 -7.43
CA ALA A 457 -14.50 20.72 -7.58
C ALA A 457 -14.86 20.89 -9.06
N HIS A 458 -16.14 21.10 -9.35
CA HIS A 458 -16.61 21.26 -10.72
C HIS A 458 -16.58 22.74 -11.12
N ALA A 459 -15.96 23.06 -12.25
CA ALA A 459 -15.96 24.42 -12.78
C ALA A 459 -17.38 24.94 -13.07
N ALA A 460 -18.32 24.05 -13.41
CA ALA A 460 -19.72 24.39 -13.63
C ALA A 460 -20.45 24.88 -12.36
N ASP A 461 -19.91 24.58 -11.17
CA ASP A 461 -20.46 25.04 -9.89
C ASP A 461 -19.79 26.35 -9.40
N GLN A 462 -18.96 26.98 -10.25
CA GLN A 462 -18.46 28.33 -10.02
C GLN A 462 -19.56 29.35 -10.37
N PRO A 463 -19.80 30.38 -9.54
CA PRO A 463 -20.73 31.44 -9.89
C PRO A 463 -20.26 32.17 -11.16
N GLU A 464 -21.17 32.45 -12.09
CA GLU A 464 -20.85 33.19 -13.33
C GLU A 464 -20.21 34.56 -13.01
N ALA A 465 -19.18 34.93 -13.78
CA ALA A 465 -18.44 36.16 -13.61
C ALA A 465 -19.32 37.40 -13.87
N GLY A 466 -20.00 37.88 -12.83
CA GLY A 466 -20.89 39.04 -12.89
C GLY A 466 -21.31 39.59 -11.53
N GLU A 467 -21.23 38.80 -10.45
CA GLU A 467 -21.47 39.27 -9.09
C GLU A 467 -20.15 39.42 -8.33
N PHE A 468 -19.88 40.62 -7.84
CA PHE A 468 -18.73 40.96 -7.00
C PHE A 468 -18.77 40.18 -5.68
N VAL A 469 -18.32 38.93 -5.67
CA VAL A 469 -18.02 38.16 -4.45
C VAL A 469 -16.78 37.30 -4.72
N ARG A 470 -15.87 37.27 -3.73
CA ARG A 470 -14.56 36.59 -3.73
C ARG A 470 -14.60 35.22 -4.42
N GLN A 471 -13.57 34.91 -5.22
CA GLN A 471 -13.26 33.63 -5.91
C GLN A 471 -13.26 32.40 -4.98
N SER A 472 -14.40 32.08 -4.38
CA SER A 472 -14.59 30.98 -3.45
C SER A 472 -15.60 30.06 -4.12
N PHE A 473 -15.18 28.84 -4.48
CA PHE A 473 -16.06 27.81 -5.03
C PHE A 473 -17.32 27.69 -4.15
N SER A 474 -18.51 27.89 -4.71
CA SER A 474 -19.78 27.75 -3.95
C SER A 474 -20.48 26.40 -4.16
N GLY A 475 -19.95 25.55 -5.04
CA GLY A 475 -20.41 24.18 -5.27
C GLY A 475 -19.96 23.18 -4.20
N PRO A 476 -20.63 22.02 -4.09
CA PRO A 476 -20.15 20.92 -3.26
C PRO A 476 -18.90 20.28 -3.88
N TYR A 477 -17.99 19.82 -3.02
CA TYR A 477 -16.95 18.90 -3.46
C TYR A 477 -17.52 17.51 -3.71
N GLU A 478 -16.95 16.81 -4.68
CA GLU A 478 -17.22 15.41 -4.97
C GLU A 478 -16.01 14.58 -4.55
N LEU A 479 -16.21 13.60 -3.66
CA LEU A 479 -15.22 12.54 -3.45
C LEU A 479 -15.43 11.49 -4.54
N ARG A 480 -14.43 11.33 -5.41
CA ARG A 480 -14.48 10.41 -6.55
C ARG A 480 -13.34 9.41 -6.45
N THR A 481 -13.66 8.15 -6.69
CA THR A 481 -12.66 7.09 -6.81
C THR A 481 -12.69 6.53 -8.23
N CYS A 482 -11.51 6.35 -8.82
CA CYS A 482 -11.33 5.85 -10.17
C CYS A 482 -10.40 4.64 -10.17
N HIS A 483 -10.81 3.56 -10.82
CA HIS A 483 -9.95 2.41 -11.08
C HIS A 483 -9.15 2.68 -12.36
N LEU A 484 -7.83 2.75 -12.23
CA LEU A 484 -6.90 3.12 -13.29
C LEU A 484 -6.84 2.06 -14.40
N GLY A 485 -6.89 0.78 -14.02
CA GLY A 485 -6.89 -0.34 -14.96
C GLY A 485 -8.21 -0.49 -15.72
N GLU A 486 -9.33 -0.37 -15.01
CA GLU A 486 -10.68 -0.51 -15.57
C GLU A 486 -11.14 0.72 -16.34
N ARG A 487 -10.53 1.88 -16.04
CA ARG A 487 -10.91 3.19 -16.56
C ARG A 487 -12.36 3.58 -16.21
N THR A 488 -12.78 3.18 -15.01
CA THR A 488 -14.09 3.46 -14.44
C THR A 488 -13.93 4.38 -13.25
N CYS A 489 -14.93 5.22 -13.00
CA CYS A 489 -14.98 6.09 -11.84
C CYS A 489 -16.37 6.05 -11.22
N PHE A 490 -16.43 6.24 -9.91
CA PHE A 490 -17.67 6.41 -9.18
C PHE A 490 -17.54 7.53 -8.15
N THR A 491 -18.65 8.23 -7.94
CA THR A 491 -18.76 9.20 -6.85
C THR A 491 -18.99 8.43 -5.55
N VAL A 492 -18.07 8.58 -4.60
CA VAL A 492 -18.20 8.04 -3.24
C VAL A 492 -19.26 8.85 -2.47
N THR A 493 -19.10 10.18 -2.47
CA THR A 493 -20.03 11.09 -1.81
C THR A 493 -19.85 12.53 -2.31
N LYS A 494 -20.77 13.42 -1.94
CA LYS A 494 -20.66 14.87 -2.16
C LYS A 494 -20.82 15.60 -0.84
N PHE A 495 -20.02 16.63 -0.60
CA PHE A 495 -20.05 17.39 0.65
C PHE A 495 -19.81 18.89 0.42
N PRO A 496 -20.36 19.77 1.27
CA PRO A 496 -20.23 21.21 1.09
C PRO A 496 -18.79 21.69 1.34
N HIS A 497 -18.41 22.80 0.71
CA HIS A 497 -17.18 23.51 1.04
C HIS A 497 -17.38 24.36 2.31
N THR A 498 -16.58 24.08 3.36
CA THR A 498 -16.66 24.78 4.66
C THR A 498 -15.46 25.71 4.94
N GLY A 499 -14.60 25.94 3.95
CA GLY A 499 -13.39 26.77 4.05
C GLY A 499 -12.13 26.01 4.47
N ALA A 500 -12.23 24.83 5.09
CA ALA A 500 -11.09 23.94 5.28
C ALA A 500 -10.88 23.06 4.04
N LEU A 501 -9.63 22.86 3.62
CA LEU A 501 -9.30 21.94 2.55
C LEU A 501 -9.43 20.49 3.05
N PRO A 502 -10.10 19.61 2.30
CA PRO A 502 -10.10 18.18 2.59
C PRO A 502 -8.70 17.59 2.53
N VAL A 503 -8.45 16.55 3.32
CA VAL A 503 -7.17 15.85 3.37
C VAL A 503 -7.40 14.38 3.04
N LEU A 504 -6.65 13.84 2.08
CA LEU A 504 -6.64 12.41 1.76
C LEU A 504 -5.39 11.77 2.38
N ALA A 505 -5.51 10.52 2.83
CA ALA A 505 -4.38 9.76 3.31
C ALA A 505 -3.38 9.53 2.16
N HIS A 506 -2.10 9.75 2.42
CA HIS A 506 -1.03 9.56 1.43
C HIS A 506 0.26 9.02 2.02
#